data_AF-A0A5S4ZPF9-F1
#
_entry.id   AF-A0A5S4ZPF9-F1
#
_cell.length_a   1.000
_cell.length_b   1.000
_cell.length_c   1.000
_cell.angle_alpha   90.00
_cell.angle_beta   90.00
_cell.angle_gamma   90.00
#
_symmetry.space_group_name_H-M   'P 1'
#
loop_
_entity.id
_entity.type
_entity.pdbx_description
1 polymer ?
#
loop_
_entity_poly.entity_id
_entity_poly.type
_entity_poly.pdbx_seq_one_letter_code
_entity_poly.pdbx_strand_id
1 'polypeptide(L)' 'MTLKIETRVDKDLSADPSYIVHYRVVESGRLLGDGVVEYNRQANYNNIPVNENIPAPAREQVQKQIAEAAQNHINQLRR' A
#
# COMPACT_ATOMS: atom_id res chain seq x y z
N MET A 1 -3.48 14.06 -16.35
CA MET A 1 -2.35 13.26 -15.81
C MET A 1 -2.97 12.06 -15.10
N THR A 2 -2.76 10.85 -15.60
CA THR A 2 -3.39 9.64 -15.04
C THR A 2 -2.35 8.87 -14.23
N LEU A 3 -2.54 8.87 -12.92
CA LEU A 3 -1.73 8.09 -11.99
C LEU A 3 -2.24 6.65 -11.95
N LYS A 4 -1.33 5.69 -12.12
CA LYS A 4 -1.58 4.27 -11.88
C LYS A 4 -0.90 3.87 -10.59
N ILE A 5 -1.70 3.42 -9.62
CA ILE A 5 -1.23 2.90 -8.34
C ILE A 5 -1.54 1.40 -8.35
N GLU A 6 -0.52 0.60 -8.13
CA GLU A 6 -0.63 -0.85 -8.04
C GLU A 6 -0.23 -1.26 -6.63
N THR A 7 -1.09 -2.00 -5.94
CA THR A 7 -0.83 -2.52 -4.60
C THR A 7 -0.99 -4.03 -4.55
N ARG A 8 -0.14 -4.69 -3.77
CA ARG A 8 -0.17 -6.15 -3.60
C ARG A 8 0.23 -6.53 -2.19
N VAL A 9 -0.61 -7.32 -1.52
CA VAL A 9 -0.25 -7.95 -0.25
C VAL A 9 0.62 -9.18 -0.52
N ASP A 10 1.77 -9.24 0.12
CA ASP A 10 2.72 -10.35 0.07
C ASP A 10 2.38 -11.37 1.16
N LYS A 11 1.77 -12.48 0.76
CA LYS A 11 1.30 -13.49 1.72
C LYS A 11 2.44 -14.26 2.37
N ASP A 12 3.56 -14.41 1.68
CA ASP A 12 4.70 -15.22 2.15
C ASP A 12 5.48 -14.46 3.21
N LEU A 13 5.52 -13.12 3.11
CA LEU A 13 6.17 -12.25 4.09
C LEU A 13 5.22 -11.70 5.16
N SER A 14 3.91 -11.87 5.00
CA SER A 14 2.92 -11.44 5.99
C SER A 14 2.84 -12.44 7.15
N ALA A 15 2.87 -11.93 8.38
CA ALA A 15 2.72 -12.72 9.59
C ALA A 15 1.73 -12.04 10.53
N ASP A 16 0.66 -12.73 10.91
CA ASP A 16 -0.37 -12.18 11.79
C ASP A 16 0.25 -11.61 13.09
N PRO A 17 -0.04 -10.34 13.47
CA PRO A 17 -1.09 -9.43 12.96
C PRO A 17 -0.68 -8.45 11.84
N SER A 18 0.54 -8.57 11.29
CA SER A 18 1.12 -7.69 10.27
C SER A 18 1.01 -8.24 8.84
N TYR A 19 0.69 -7.37 7.89
CA TYR A 19 0.68 -7.69 6.45
C TYR A 19 1.68 -6.83 5.70
N ILE A 20 2.48 -7.45 4.85
CA ILE A 20 3.43 -6.76 3.99
C ILE A 20 2.73 -6.35 2.70
N VAL A 21 2.73 -5.06 2.39
CA VAL A 21 2.10 -4.51 1.19
C VAL A 21 3.16 -3.86 0.31
N HIS A 22 3.29 -4.35 -0.90
CA HIS A 22 4.09 -3.70 -1.95
C HIS A 22 3.20 -2.69 -2.68
N TYR A 23 3.76 -1.53 -2.99
CA TYR A 23 3.10 -0.53 -3.82
C TYR A 23 4.02 -0.06 -4.94
N ARG A 24 3.43 0.30 -6.07
CA ARG A 24 4.11 0.90 -7.21
C ARG A 24 3.24 2.02 -7.79
N VAL A 25 3.86 3.15 -8.11
CA VAL A 25 3.19 4.32 -8.66
C VAL A 25 3.84 4.70 -9.99
N VAL A 26 3.02 4.74 -11.04
CA VAL A 26 3.44 5.06 -12.40
C VAL A 26 2.58 6.20 -12.93
N GLU A 27 3.20 7.19 -13.56
CA GLU A 27 2.52 8.26 -14.26
C GLU A 27 2.96 8.28 -15.72
N SER A 28 2.01 8.15 -16.64
CA SER A 28 2.28 8.19 -18.09
C SER A 28 3.42 7.24 -18.53
N GLY A 29 3.51 6.06 -17.90
CA GLY A 29 4.57 5.07 -18.17
C GLY A 29 5.88 5.28 -17.41
N ARG A 30 6.04 6.39 -16.68
CA ARG A 30 7.21 6.68 -15.84
C ARG A 30 6.97 6.24 -14.41
N LEU A 31 7.90 5.46 -13.84
CA LEU A 31 7.90 5.14 -12.42
C LEU A 31 8.13 6.42 -11.62
N LEU A 32 7.16 6.78 -10.77
CA LEU A 32 7.30 7.88 -9.81
C LEU A 32 7.89 7.38 -8.49
N GLY A 33 7.55 6.16 -8.10
CA GLY A 33 8.11 5.52 -6.92
C GLY A 33 7.42 4.21 -6.59
N ASP A 34 8.08 3.43 -5.77
CA ASP A 34 7.61 2.16 -5.24
C ASP A 34 8.10 2.00 -3.79
N GLY A 35 7.65 0.93 -3.14
CA GLY A 35 8.08 0.60 -1.80
C GLY A 35 7.32 -0.58 -1.20
N VAL A 36 7.78 -0.96 -0.02
CA VAL A 36 7.21 -2.03 0.79
C VAL A 36 6.85 -1.44 2.14
N VAL A 37 5.63 -1.70 2.60
CA VAL A 37 5.13 -1.20 3.88
C VAL A 37 4.53 -2.32 4.68
N GLU A 38 4.69 -2.24 5.99
CA GLU A 38 4.01 -3.10 6.93
C GLU A 38 2.68 -2.47 7.34
N TYR A 39 1.61 -3.25 7.31
CA TYR A 39 0.29 -2.88 7.79
C TYR A 39 -0.12 -3.80 8.94
N ASN A 40 -0.15 -3.27 10.15
CA ASN A 40 -0.58 -3.97 11.36
C ASN A 40 -2.09 -3.80 11.56
N ARG A 41 -2.84 -4.90 11.53
CA ARG A 41 -4.31 -4.90 11.66
C ARG A 41 -4.83 -4.51 13.04
N GLN A 42 -3.99 -4.57 14.06
CA GLN A 42 -4.34 -4.25 15.45
C GLN A 42 -3.94 -2.82 15.82
N ALA A 43 -3.15 -2.14 15.00
CA ALA A 43 -2.75 -0.78 15.26
C ALA A 43 -3.90 0.20 14.97
N ASN A 44 -4.16 1.12 15.91
CA ASN A 44 -5.10 2.23 15.71
C ASN A 44 -4.64 3.18 14.59
N TYR A 45 -3.33 3.24 14.36
CA TYR A 45 -2.70 4.04 13.31
C TYR A 45 -1.51 3.28 12.74
N ASN A 46 -1.48 3.14 11.41
CA ASN A 46 -0.35 2.59 10.68
C ASN A 46 0.42 3.74 10.02
N ASN A 47 1.70 3.86 10.34
CA ASN A 47 2.57 4.78 9.62
C ASN A 47 2.90 4.16 8.25
N ILE A 48 2.33 4.72 7.18
CA ILE A 48 2.53 4.23 5.81
C ILE A 48 3.48 5.20 5.10
N PRO A 49 4.81 4.95 5.14
CA PRO A 49 5.76 5.77 4.42
C PRO A 49 5.55 5.58 2.91
N VAL A 50 5.46 6.68 2.18
CA VAL A 50 5.37 6.69 0.72
C VAL A 50 6.54 7.47 0.17
N ASN A 51 7.13 6.95 -0.91
CA ASN A 51 8.29 7.53 -1.57
C ASN A 51 8.12 9.04 -1.84
N GLU A 52 9.13 9.83 -1.48
CA GLU A 52 9.08 11.29 -1.58
C GLU A 52 9.04 11.79 -3.03
N ASN A 53 9.44 10.97 -3.99
CA ASN A 53 9.33 11.29 -5.42
C ASN A 53 7.88 11.33 -5.93
N ILE A 54 6.94 10.73 -5.19
CA ILE A 54 5.51 10.79 -5.50
C ILE A 54 4.97 12.17 -5.09
N PRO A 55 4.22 12.89 -5.94
CA PRO A 55 3.63 14.17 -5.59
C PRO A 55 2.76 14.09 -4.34
N ALA A 56 2.82 15.09 -3.45
CA ALA A 56 2.04 15.13 -2.21
C ALA A 56 0.54 14.74 -2.37
N PRO A 57 -0.23 15.27 -3.33
CA PRO A 57 -1.63 14.88 -3.51
C PRO A 57 -1.80 13.41 -3.91
N ALA A 58 -0.81 12.82 -4.58
CA ALA A 58 -0.82 11.40 -4.95
C ALA A 58 -0.43 10.50 -3.76
N ARG A 59 0.41 10.97 -2.82
CA ARG A 59 0.82 10.19 -1.65
C ARG A 59 -0.38 9.79 -0.78
N GLU A 60 -1.33 10.70 -0.55
CA GLU A 60 -2.56 10.37 0.19
C GLU A 60 -3.39 9.28 -0.50
N GLN A 61 -3.47 9.33 -1.84
CA GLN A 61 -4.18 8.31 -2.62
C GLN A 61 -3.47 6.95 -2.52
N VAL A 62 -2.14 6.93 -2.54
CA VAL A 62 -1.32 5.72 -2.38
C VAL A 62 -1.52 5.12 -0.99
N GLN A 63 -1.46 5.93 0.06
CA GLN A 63 -1.70 5.48 1.43
C GLN A 63 -3.09 4.84 1.59
N LYS A 64 -4.12 5.45 1.00
CA LYS A 64 -5.47 4.88 0.98
C LYS A 64 -5.52 3.52 0.28
N GLN A 65 -4.92 3.40 -0.91
CA GLN A 65 -4.93 2.13 -1.65
C GLN A 65 -4.13 1.02 -0.97
N ILE A 66 -3.06 1.35 -0.25
CA ILE A 66 -2.32 0.40 0.57
C ILE A 66 -3.21 -0.13 1.70
N ALA A 67 -3.86 0.77 2.43
CA ALA A 67 -4.75 0.40 3.53
C ALA A 67 -5.94 -0.43 3.03
N GLU A 68 -6.55 -0.05 1.91
CA GLU A 68 -7.62 -0.81 1.27
C GLU A 68 -7.16 -2.21 0.84
N ALA A 69 -5.97 -2.34 0.27
CA ALA A 69 -5.42 -3.64 -0.12
C ALA A 69 -5.24 -4.58 1.10
N ALA A 70 -4.67 -4.07 2.19
CA ALA A 70 -4.53 -4.81 3.43
C ALA A 70 -5.89 -5.19 4.02
N GLN A 71 -6.83 -4.25 4.10
CA GLN A 71 -8.17 -4.49 4.64
C GLN A 71 -8.97 -5.49 3.81
N ASN A 72 -8.87 -5.42 2.48
CA ASN A 72 -9.49 -6.39 1.58
C ASN A 72 -8.92 -7.79 1.80
N HIS A 73 -7.61 -7.91 1.99
CA HIS A 73 -6.98 -9.18 2.31
C HIS A 73 -7.47 -9.73 3.67
N ILE A 74 -7.53 -8.90 4.71
CA ILE A 74 -8.07 -9.28 6.02
C ILE A 74 -9.51 -9.79 5.90
N ASN A 75 -10.34 -9.08 5.13
CA ASN A 75 -11.74 -9.47 4.92
C ASN A 75 -11.88 -10.79 4.16
N GLN A 76 -10.96 -11.09 3.24
CA GLN A 76 -10.91 -12.38 2.54
C GLN A 76 -10.53 -13.54 3.47
N LEU A 77 -9.66 -13.32 4.44
CA LEU A 77 -9.28 -14.35 5.43
C LEU A 77 -10.39 -14.65 6.45
N ARG A 78 -11.35 -13.73 6.62
CA ARG A 78 -12.49 -13.87 7.55
C ARG A 78 -13.73 -14.52 6.91
N ARG A 79 -13.72 -14.74 5.60
CA ARG A 79 -14.79 -15.44 4.86
C ARG A 79 -14.45 -16.92 4.77
#